data_AF-A0A257JDU7-F1
#
_entry.id   AF-A0A257JDU7-F1
#
_cell.length_a   1.000
_cell.length_b   1.000
_cell.length_c   1.000
_cell.angle_alpha   90.00
_cell.angle_beta   90.00
_cell.angle_gamma   90.00
#
_symmetry.space_group_name_H-M   'P 1'
#
loop_
_entity.id
_entity.type
_entity.pdbx_description
1 polymer ?
#
loop_
_entity_poly.entity_id
_entity_poly.type
_entity_poly.pdbx_seq_one_letter_code
_entity_poly.pdbx_strand_id
1 'polypeptide(L)'
;LRMPGASGESIPARAQNWAEIRPEWGLAGCAAFIAAPREATAGRDLGGRAFLHSYDWQADAGFGTLELIITAPVVVASWISLQYYGSSVAPEMFGGGNKLIHNVVGGIGVIEGNGGRLRPGLPWQAVHDGDGLQHEPLRLSVMIEAPREEMIAILEKHPGVRALFDNGWLHLFAMKNGKVDARYLPGLKWADQPAEKLAA
;
A
#
# COMPACT_ATOMS: atom_id res chain seq x y z
N LEU A 1 -12.35 8.56 1.61
CA LEU A 1 -11.31 9.60 1.52
C LEU A 1 -11.08 10.18 2.91
N ARG A 2 -9.85 10.27 3.41
CA ARG A 2 -9.55 10.84 4.72
C ARG A 2 -9.26 12.34 4.59
N MET A 3 -10.16 13.17 5.12
CA MET A 3 -10.10 14.62 5.06
C MET A 3 -10.30 15.20 6.47
N PRO A 4 -9.23 15.41 7.25
CA PRO A 4 -9.32 15.88 8.63
C PRO A 4 -10.02 17.22 8.71
N GLY A 5 -10.96 17.38 9.65
CA GLY A 5 -11.67 18.64 9.86
C GLY A 5 -12.66 19.02 8.74
N ALA A 6 -12.92 18.14 7.77
CA ALA A 6 -13.94 18.38 6.74
C ALA A 6 -15.25 17.64 7.04
N SER A 7 -16.37 18.33 6.84
CA SER A 7 -17.70 17.76 6.63
C SER A 7 -18.04 17.72 5.14
N GLY A 8 -19.05 16.95 4.74
CA GLY A 8 -19.50 16.90 3.33
C GLY A 8 -19.84 18.29 2.76
N GLU A 9 -20.42 19.17 3.57
CA GLU A 9 -20.77 20.54 3.20
C GLU A 9 -19.53 21.44 2.99
N SER A 10 -18.44 21.16 3.71
CA SER A 10 -17.21 21.97 3.64
C SER A 10 -16.31 21.64 2.43
N ILE A 11 -16.54 20.50 1.77
CA ILE A 11 -15.67 20.00 0.69
C ILE A 11 -15.51 21.01 -0.45
N PRO A 12 -16.59 21.63 -1.00
CA PRO A 12 -16.45 22.56 -2.12
C PRO A 12 -15.60 23.78 -1.78
N ALA A 13 -15.77 24.36 -0.59
CA ALA A 13 -14.98 25.51 -0.14
C ALA A 13 -13.52 25.13 0.12
N ARG A 14 -13.29 23.96 0.73
CA ARG A 14 -11.94 23.46 1.02
C ARG A 14 -11.16 23.15 -0.25
N ALA A 15 -11.79 22.54 -1.26
CA ALA A 15 -11.16 22.23 -2.53
C ALA A 15 -10.66 23.48 -3.29
N GLN A 16 -11.23 24.64 -3.00
CA GLN A 16 -10.83 25.94 -3.58
C GLN A 16 -9.86 26.72 -2.68
N ASN A 17 -9.59 26.24 -1.46
CA ASN A 17 -8.69 26.91 -0.53
C ASN A 17 -7.23 26.54 -0.82
N TRP A 18 -6.55 27.39 -1.57
CA TRP A 18 -5.12 27.26 -1.89
C TRP A 18 -4.19 27.30 -0.65
N ALA A 19 -4.67 27.79 0.50
CA ALA A 19 -3.93 27.79 1.76
C ALA A 19 -4.09 26.47 2.56
N GLU A 20 -4.93 25.54 2.10
CA GLU A 20 -5.08 24.23 2.75
C GLU A 20 -3.83 23.38 2.54
N ILE A 21 -3.09 23.13 3.62
CA ILE A 21 -1.83 22.38 3.62
C ILE A 21 -2.04 20.86 3.60
N ARG A 22 -3.26 20.41 3.89
CA ARG A 22 -3.70 19.01 3.93
C ARG A 22 -5.06 18.85 3.24
N PRO A 23 -5.15 19.11 1.92
CA PRO A 23 -6.43 19.05 1.21
C PRO A 23 -7.06 17.66 1.31
N GLU A 24 -6.22 16.62 1.30
CA GLU A 24 -6.56 15.24 1.60
C GLU A 24 -5.33 14.47 2.09
N TRP A 25 -5.56 13.34 2.77
CA TRP A 25 -4.50 12.40 3.16
C TRP A 25 -4.30 11.25 2.19
N GLY A 26 -4.75 11.41 0.94
CA GLY A 26 -4.52 10.47 -0.16
C GLY A 26 -4.67 9.00 0.26
N LEU A 27 -3.55 8.26 0.20
CA LEU A 27 -3.45 6.83 0.52
C LEU A 27 -2.75 6.58 1.87
N ALA A 28 -2.62 7.60 2.73
CA ALA A 28 -2.08 7.44 4.07
C ALA A 28 -2.92 6.45 4.89
N GLY A 29 -2.24 5.55 5.60
CA GLY A 29 -2.87 4.44 6.33
C GLY A 29 -3.15 3.19 5.48
N CYS A 30 -2.77 3.15 4.19
CA CYS A 30 -2.83 1.92 3.42
C CYS A 30 -2.02 0.80 4.10
N ALA A 31 -2.62 -0.39 4.15
CA ALA A 31 -2.13 -1.52 4.91
C ALA A 31 -2.18 -2.84 4.14
N ALA A 32 -3.13 -2.95 3.20
CA ALA A 32 -3.35 -4.17 2.45
C ALA A 32 -3.57 -3.93 0.96
N PHE A 33 -3.25 -4.95 0.18
CA PHE A 33 -3.68 -5.13 -1.20
C PHE A 33 -4.41 -6.47 -1.27
N ILE A 34 -5.66 -6.48 -1.73
CA ILE A 34 -6.49 -7.69 -1.77
C ILE A 34 -6.92 -7.93 -3.21
N ALA A 35 -6.49 -9.06 -3.79
CA ALA A 35 -6.98 -9.58 -5.06
C ALA A 35 -7.72 -10.89 -4.82
N ALA A 36 -9.05 -10.82 -4.75
CA ALA A 36 -9.92 -11.95 -4.44
C ALA A 36 -11.33 -11.71 -5.01
N PRO A 37 -12.21 -12.73 -5.03
CA PRO A 37 -13.60 -12.53 -5.40
C PRO A 37 -14.26 -11.45 -4.55
N ARG A 38 -15.21 -10.70 -5.10
CA ARG A 38 -15.82 -9.55 -4.43
C ARG A 38 -16.43 -9.93 -3.08
N GLU A 39 -16.93 -11.16 -2.97
CA GLU A 39 -17.53 -11.76 -1.79
C GLU A 39 -16.56 -11.83 -0.60
N ALA A 40 -15.25 -11.93 -0.84
CA ALA A 40 -14.24 -11.95 0.21
C ALA A 40 -14.23 -10.65 1.04
N THR A 41 -14.61 -9.53 0.43
CA THR A 41 -14.55 -8.18 1.02
C THR A 41 -15.91 -7.49 1.08
N ALA A 42 -16.98 -8.12 0.58
CA ALA A 42 -18.32 -7.53 0.55
C ALA A 42 -18.88 -7.35 1.97
N GLY A 43 -19.46 -6.18 2.23
CA GLY A 43 -20.02 -5.84 3.54
C GLY A 43 -19.00 -5.64 4.66
N ARG A 44 -17.69 -5.68 4.38
CA ARG A 44 -16.64 -5.46 5.38
C ARG A 44 -16.16 -4.01 5.35
N ASP A 45 -16.08 -3.37 6.50
CA ASP A 45 -15.38 -2.09 6.65
C ASP A 45 -13.87 -2.34 6.78
N LEU A 46 -13.11 -1.95 5.75
CA LEU A 46 -11.66 -2.04 5.72
C LEU A 46 -10.99 -0.70 6.09
N GLY A 47 -11.75 0.26 6.61
CA GLY A 47 -11.28 1.57 7.06
C GLY A 47 -10.65 2.43 5.95
N GLY A 48 -10.90 2.10 4.68
CA GLY A 48 -10.23 2.73 3.53
C GLY A 48 -8.72 2.43 3.46
N ARG A 49 -8.25 1.34 4.08
CA ARG A 49 -6.83 0.97 4.19
C ARG A 49 -6.37 -0.09 3.17
N ALA A 50 -7.24 -0.52 2.26
CA ALA A 50 -6.94 -1.61 1.34
C ALA A 50 -7.13 -1.19 -0.13
N PHE A 51 -6.18 -1.57 -0.97
CA PHE A 51 -6.38 -1.65 -2.42
C PHE A 51 -7.19 -2.90 -2.72
N LEU A 52 -8.26 -2.77 -3.51
CA LEU A 52 -9.18 -3.88 -3.81
C LEU A 52 -9.20 -4.17 -5.31
N HIS A 53 -8.94 -5.42 -5.66
CA HIS A 53 -9.07 -5.97 -7.00
C HIS A 53 -10.06 -7.15 -6.97
N SER A 54 -11.22 -6.98 -7.60
CA SER A 54 -12.15 -8.10 -7.83
C SER A 54 -11.50 -9.07 -8.81
N TYR A 55 -11.08 -10.23 -8.32
CA TYR A 55 -10.34 -11.22 -9.09
C TYR A 55 -10.89 -12.62 -8.82
N ASP A 56 -11.34 -13.30 -9.88
CA ASP A 56 -11.77 -14.69 -9.84
C ASP A 56 -10.74 -15.55 -10.58
N TRP A 57 -9.94 -16.30 -9.82
CA TRP A 57 -8.89 -17.15 -10.37
C TRP A 57 -9.45 -18.34 -11.15
N GLN A 58 -10.69 -18.76 -10.90
CA GLN A 58 -11.32 -19.88 -11.61
C GLN A 58 -11.69 -19.48 -13.05
N ALA A 59 -11.95 -18.19 -13.27
CA ALA A 59 -12.20 -17.61 -14.58
C ALA A 59 -10.90 -17.23 -15.33
N ASP A 60 -9.74 -17.24 -14.66
CA ASP A 60 -8.45 -16.80 -15.20
C ASP A 60 -7.68 -17.97 -15.83
N ALA A 61 -8.16 -18.44 -16.99
CA ALA A 61 -7.51 -19.52 -17.73
C ALA A 61 -6.05 -19.19 -18.04
N GLY A 62 -5.13 -20.00 -17.51
CA GLY A 62 -3.68 -19.81 -17.67
C GLY A 62 -3.06 -18.70 -16.80
N PHE A 63 -3.81 -18.16 -15.83
CA PHE A 63 -3.31 -17.25 -14.79
C PHE A 63 -2.65 -15.95 -15.31
N GLY A 64 -3.01 -15.52 -16.52
CA GLY A 64 -2.47 -14.29 -17.11
C GLY A 64 -2.90 -13.04 -16.34
N THR A 65 -4.10 -13.04 -15.77
CA THR A 65 -4.59 -11.93 -14.95
C THR A 65 -3.90 -11.92 -13.59
N LEU A 66 -3.68 -13.09 -12.97
CA LEU A 66 -2.86 -13.23 -11.76
C LEU A 66 -1.47 -12.66 -11.96
N GLU A 67 -0.81 -13.05 -13.07
CA GLU A 67 0.51 -12.56 -13.43
C GLU A 67 0.51 -11.03 -13.59
N LEU A 68 -0.49 -10.47 -14.28
CA LEU A 68 -0.66 -9.03 -14.41
C LEU A 68 -0.84 -8.35 -13.05
N ILE A 69 -1.71 -8.88 -12.19
CA ILE A 69 -1.97 -8.34 -10.85
C ILE A 69 -0.69 -8.28 -10.00
N ILE A 70 0.08 -9.37 -9.98
CA ILE A 70 1.32 -9.49 -9.20
C ILE A 70 2.43 -8.57 -9.76
N THR A 71 2.51 -8.42 -11.08
CA THR A 71 3.62 -7.70 -11.73
C THR A 71 3.36 -6.21 -11.95
N ALA A 72 2.10 -5.77 -11.92
CA ALA A 72 1.76 -4.35 -12.13
C ALA A 72 1.05 -3.73 -10.90
N PRO A 73 -0.24 -4.00 -10.60
CA PRO A 73 -0.92 -3.43 -9.44
C PRO A 73 -0.18 -3.61 -8.10
N VAL A 74 0.34 -4.81 -7.81
CA VAL A 74 1.11 -5.05 -6.58
C VAL A 74 2.39 -4.21 -6.54
N VAL A 75 3.10 -4.07 -7.67
CA VAL A 75 4.30 -3.24 -7.76
C VAL A 75 3.97 -1.76 -7.52
N VAL A 76 2.90 -1.25 -8.12
CA VAL A 76 2.43 0.13 -7.87
C VAL A 76 2.05 0.33 -6.40
N ALA A 77 1.27 -0.59 -5.83
CA ALA A 77 0.91 -0.53 -4.41
C ALA A 77 2.14 -0.59 -3.49
N SER A 78 3.16 -1.35 -3.87
CA SER A 78 4.43 -1.44 -3.14
C SER A 78 5.15 -0.10 -3.10
N TRP A 79 5.24 0.62 -4.23
CA TRP A 79 5.93 1.90 -4.29
C TRP A 79 5.22 2.95 -3.43
N ILE A 80 3.89 2.98 -3.51
CA ILE A 80 3.07 3.85 -2.67
C ILE A 80 3.32 3.53 -1.20
N SER A 81 3.13 2.28 -0.78
CA SER A 81 3.31 1.87 0.62
C SER A 81 4.72 2.14 1.14
N LEU A 82 5.75 1.84 0.37
CA LEU A 82 7.15 2.07 0.76
C LEU A 82 7.50 3.56 0.84
N GLN A 83 6.89 4.41 0.00
CA GLN A 83 7.10 5.86 0.07
C GLN A 83 6.51 6.42 1.37
N TYR A 84 5.31 5.98 1.76
CA TYR A 84 4.74 6.32 3.06
C TYR A 84 5.58 5.76 4.21
N TYR A 85 5.93 4.47 4.17
CA TYR A 85 6.76 3.82 5.19
C TYR A 85 8.08 4.57 5.39
N GLY A 86 8.85 4.79 4.33
CA GLY A 86 10.14 5.50 4.39
C GLY A 86 9.99 6.92 4.94
N SER A 87 8.99 7.66 4.46
CA SER A 87 8.70 9.02 4.91
C SER A 87 8.27 9.08 6.38
N SER A 88 7.68 8.01 6.91
CA SER A 88 7.31 7.90 8.33
C SER A 88 8.46 7.45 9.23
N VAL A 89 9.25 6.44 8.83
CA VAL A 89 10.29 5.84 9.70
C VAL A 89 11.61 6.60 9.71
N ALA A 90 11.96 7.25 8.58
CA ALA A 90 13.18 8.02 8.43
C ALA A 90 12.91 9.26 7.56
N PRO A 91 12.10 10.22 8.03
CA PRO A 91 11.69 11.41 7.28
C PRO A 91 12.89 12.26 6.82
N GLU A 92 13.99 12.25 7.59
CA GLU A 92 15.21 12.95 7.18
C GLU A 92 15.89 12.34 5.96
N MET A 93 15.73 11.04 5.70
CA MET A 93 16.36 10.35 4.58
C MET A 93 15.41 10.17 3.40
N PHE A 94 14.18 9.74 3.68
CA PHE A 94 13.20 9.36 2.67
C PHE A 94 11.99 10.28 2.59
N GLY A 95 11.90 11.31 3.45
CA GLY A 95 10.82 12.29 3.46
C GLY A 95 11.12 13.52 2.61
N GLY A 96 10.05 14.18 2.17
CA GLY A 96 10.05 15.41 1.38
C GLY A 96 10.33 16.68 2.19
N GLY A 97 10.32 16.59 3.53
CA GLY A 97 10.52 17.76 4.41
C GLY A 97 9.21 18.50 4.70
N ASN A 98 9.27 19.80 4.93
CA ASN A 98 8.14 20.63 5.27
C ASN A 98 7.44 21.22 4.03
N LYS A 99 6.20 20.78 3.76
CA LYS A 99 5.42 21.18 2.57
C LYS A 99 5.33 22.70 2.35
N LEU A 100 5.34 23.49 3.44
CA LEU A 100 5.18 24.94 3.41
C LEU A 100 6.30 25.66 2.65
N ILE A 101 7.48 25.05 2.58
CA ILE A 101 8.67 25.65 1.97
C ILE A 101 9.21 24.81 0.80
N HIS A 102 8.40 23.91 0.24
CA HIS A 102 8.81 23.11 -0.91
C HIS A 102 8.92 23.96 -2.17
N ASN A 103 10.08 23.90 -2.83
CA ASN A 103 10.25 24.29 -4.23
C ASN A 103 10.38 23.03 -5.08
N VAL A 104 9.51 22.86 -6.08
CA VAL A 104 9.52 21.70 -6.98
C VAL A 104 10.70 21.79 -7.92
N VAL A 105 11.48 20.71 -8.04
CA VAL A 105 12.69 20.65 -8.87
C VAL A 105 12.61 19.47 -9.84
N GLY A 106 12.60 19.78 -11.13
CA GLY A 106 12.73 18.79 -12.21
C GLY A 106 11.64 17.72 -12.27
N GLY A 107 10.54 17.86 -11.53
CA GLY A 107 9.48 16.86 -11.44
C GLY A 107 9.88 15.57 -10.69
N ILE A 108 11.08 15.52 -10.11
CA ILE A 108 11.64 14.32 -9.46
C ILE A 108 11.78 14.48 -7.94
N GLY A 109 11.49 15.67 -7.40
CA GLY A 109 11.53 15.94 -5.97
C GLY A 109 11.37 17.41 -5.65
N VAL A 110 11.70 17.76 -4.41
CA VAL A 110 11.63 19.12 -3.87
C VAL A 110 12.92 19.51 -3.16
N ILE A 111 13.15 20.81 -3.02
CA ILE A 111 14.09 21.40 -2.05
C ILE A 111 13.31 22.22 -1.03
N GLU A 112 13.88 22.44 0.17
CA GLU A 112 13.24 23.20 1.24
C GLU A 112 13.83 24.62 1.31
N GLY A 113 12.98 25.64 1.12
CA GLY A 113 13.39 27.04 1.15
C GLY A 113 14.32 27.39 -0.01
N ASN A 114 15.38 28.15 0.27
CA ASN A 114 16.23 28.74 -0.77
C ASN A 114 17.29 27.77 -1.35
N GLY A 115 17.28 26.49 -0.98
CA GLY A 115 18.29 25.53 -1.45
C GLY A 115 18.24 24.18 -0.72
N GLY A 116 19.32 23.41 -0.82
CA GLY A 116 19.49 22.17 -0.07
C GLY A 116 19.46 20.91 -0.92
N ARG A 117 19.41 19.77 -0.24
CA ARG A 117 19.40 18.44 -0.88
C ARG A 117 18.03 18.19 -1.53
N LEU A 118 18.03 17.59 -2.72
CA LEU A 118 16.82 17.11 -3.37
C LEU A 118 16.15 16.01 -2.52
N ARG A 119 14.85 16.14 -2.29
CA ARG A 119 14.04 15.21 -1.48
C ARG A 119 12.92 14.62 -2.34
N PRO A 120 12.93 13.30 -2.61
CA PRO A 120 11.89 12.65 -3.44
C PRO A 120 10.68 12.14 -2.63
N GLY A 121 10.71 12.31 -1.31
CA GLY A 121 9.74 11.75 -0.37
C GLY A 121 8.44 12.51 -0.23
N LEU A 122 7.56 12.01 0.65
CA LEU A 122 6.35 12.71 1.04
C LEU A 122 6.66 13.78 2.09
N PRO A 123 6.00 14.95 2.02
CA PRO A 123 6.12 15.96 3.07
C PRO A 123 5.64 15.43 4.41
N TRP A 124 6.16 15.99 5.51
CA TRP A 124 5.75 15.65 6.86
C TRP A 124 4.23 15.78 7.08
N GLN A 125 3.61 16.80 6.48
CA GLN A 125 2.17 17.04 6.57
C GLN A 125 1.31 15.95 5.89
N ALA A 126 1.87 15.12 5.01
CA ALA A 126 1.18 14.00 4.38
C ALA A 126 1.24 12.70 5.21
N VAL A 127 2.14 12.64 6.21
CA VAL A 127 2.31 11.46 7.06
C VAL A 127 2.03 11.72 8.54
N HIS A 128 1.94 12.98 8.97
CA HIS A 128 1.78 13.38 10.37
C HIS A 128 0.83 14.58 10.54
N ASP A 129 -0.03 14.54 11.56
CA ASP A 129 -1.01 15.60 11.84
C ASP A 129 -0.52 16.67 12.83
N GLY A 130 0.46 16.33 13.66
CA GLY A 130 1.02 17.18 14.71
C GLY A 130 1.13 16.42 16.03
N ASP A 131 0.24 15.44 16.23
CA ASP A 131 0.18 14.59 17.42
C ASP A 131 0.64 13.16 17.12
N GLY A 132 0.35 12.64 15.92
CA GLY A 132 0.72 11.28 15.52
C GLY A 132 0.80 11.04 14.02
N LEU A 133 1.39 9.88 13.70
CA LEU A 133 1.47 9.38 12.34
C LEU A 133 0.10 8.98 11.81
N GLN A 134 -0.21 9.45 10.61
CA GLN A 134 -1.43 9.12 9.87
C GLN A 134 -1.26 7.93 8.93
N HIS A 135 -0.01 7.54 8.70
CA HIS A 135 0.38 6.27 8.14
C HIS A 135 1.21 5.51 9.17
N GLU A 136 0.65 4.44 9.72
CA GLU A 136 1.37 3.50 10.58
C GLU A 136 2.57 2.94 9.80
N PRO A 137 3.78 2.90 10.37
CA PRO A 137 4.98 2.41 9.70
C PRO A 137 4.96 0.88 9.58
N LEU A 138 4.09 0.37 8.71
CA LEU A 138 3.93 -1.04 8.38
C LEU A 138 4.40 -1.31 6.95
N ARG A 139 4.61 -2.59 6.66
CA ARG A 139 4.84 -3.09 5.29
C ARG A 139 3.54 -3.68 4.74
N LEU A 140 3.27 -3.40 3.46
CA LEU A 140 2.02 -3.79 2.81
C LEU A 140 1.77 -5.31 2.88
N SER A 141 0.55 -5.69 3.28
CA SER A 141 0.08 -7.07 3.21
C SER A 141 -0.63 -7.32 1.89
N VAL A 142 -0.01 -8.08 1.01
CA VAL A 142 -0.58 -8.53 -0.26
C VAL A 142 -1.31 -9.85 -0.01
N MET A 143 -2.62 -9.87 -0.26
CA MET A 143 -3.50 -11.00 0.01
C MET A 143 -4.17 -11.40 -1.32
N ILE A 144 -3.90 -12.60 -1.79
CA ILE A 144 -4.35 -13.05 -3.12
C ILE A 144 -5.06 -14.40 -3.00
N GLU A 145 -6.27 -14.49 -3.54
CA GLU A 145 -7.00 -15.75 -3.67
C GLU A 145 -6.68 -16.40 -5.02
N ALA A 146 -5.72 -17.31 -5.01
CA ALA A 146 -5.26 -18.09 -6.16
C ALA A 146 -4.51 -19.34 -5.70
N PRO A 147 -4.28 -20.35 -6.57
CA PRO A 147 -3.42 -21.48 -6.27
C PRO A 147 -1.99 -21.03 -5.92
N ARG A 148 -1.41 -21.67 -4.90
CA ARG A 148 -0.10 -21.30 -4.33
C ARG A 148 1.04 -21.56 -5.31
N GLU A 149 0.91 -22.62 -6.09
CA GLU A 149 1.84 -23.08 -7.10
C GLU A 149 1.95 -22.06 -8.24
N GLU A 150 0.82 -21.47 -8.63
CA GLU A 150 0.76 -20.46 -9.70
C GLU A 150 1.37 -19.13 -9.25
N MET A 151 1.13 -18.73 -8.00
CA MET A 151 1.85 -17.59 -7.41
C MET A 151 3.36 -17.82 -7.38
N ILE A 152 3.82 -19.03 -7.01
CA ILE A 152 5.25 -19.38 -7.04
C ILE A 152 5.80 -19.30 -8.46
N ALA A 153 5.13 -19.90 -9.45
CA ALA A 153 5.57 -19.90 -10.84
C ALA A 153 5.73 -18.48 -11.39
N ILE A 154 4.82 -17.57 -11.04
CA ILE A 154 4.92 -16.14 -11.39
C ILE A 154 6.12 -15.49 -10.69
N LEU A 155 6.34 -15.74 -9.41
CA LEU A 155 7.50 -15.18 -8.69
C LEU A 155 8.84 -15.73 -9.20
N GLU A 156 8.89 -16.97 -9.68
CA GLU A 156 10.06 -17.54 -10.37
C GLU A 156 10.36 -16.82 -11.67
N LYS A 157 9.31 -16.53 -12.46
CA LYS A 157 9.42 -15.78 -13.72
C LYS A 157 9.83 -14.32 -13.51
N HIS A 158 9.48 -13.72 -12.36
CA HIS A 158 9.69 -12.29 -12.07
C HIS A 158 10.57 -12.07 -10.82
N PRO A 159 11.91 -12.26 -10.94
CA PRO A 159 12.81 -12.18 -9.78
C PRO A 159 12.82 -10.80 -9.09
N GLY A 160 12.58 -9.71 -9.83
CA GLY A 160 12.47 -8.36 -9.25
C GLY A 160 11.25 -8.21 -8.32
N VAL A 161 10.11 -8.80 -8.69
CA VAL A 161 8.90 -8.81 -7.86
C VAL A 161 9.10 -9.74 -6.66
N ARG A 162 9.66 -10.93 -6.90
CA ARG A 162 10.04 -11.88 -5.85
C ARG A 162 10.93 -11.24 -4.79
N ALA A 163 11.90 -10.41 -5.17
CA ALA A 163 12.79 -9.72 -4.24
C ALA A 163 12.05 -8.80 -3.26
N LEU A 164 10.87 -8.26 -3.62
CA LEU A 164 10.03 -7.48 -2.70
C LEU A 164 9.53 -8.35 -1.54
N PHE A 165 9.20 -9.60 -1.80
CA PHE A 165 8.73 -10.55 -0.78
C PHE A 165 9.88 -11.23 -0.05
N ASP A 166 10.91 -11.70 -0.77
CA ASP A 166 12.06 -12.40 -0.19
C ASP A 166 12.86 -11.51 0.78
N ASN A 167 12.98 -10.21 0.49
CA ASN A 167 13.61 -9.24 1.39
C ASN A 167 12.65 -8.66 2.43
N GLY A 168 11.40 -9.11 2.42
CA GLY A 168 10.36 -8.71 3.36
C GLY A 168 9.89 -7.27 3.21
N TRP A 169 10.15 -6.59 2.08
CA TRP A 169 9.58 -5.25 1.80
C TRP A 169 8.06 -5.28 1.73
N LEU A 170 7.49 -6.42 1.34
CA LEU A 170 6.06 -6.72 1.37
C LEU A 170 5.83 -8.06 2.08
N HIS A 171 4.59 -8.29 2.52
CA HIS A 171 4.13 -9.60 2.95
C HIS A 171 3.17 -10.18 1.90
N LEU A 172 3.29 -11.47 1.60
CA LEU A 172 2.37 -12.17 0.71
C LEU A 172 1.60 -13.25 1.47
N PHE A 173 0.29 -13.26 1.29
CA PHE A 173 -0.64 -14.19 1.89
C PHE A 173 -1.49 -14.82 0.80
N ALA A 174 -1.53 -16.15 0.78
CA ALA A 174 -2.50 -16.90 -0.01
C ALA A 174 -3.83 -16.89 0.72
N MET A 175 -4.90 -16.65 -0.02
CA MET A 175 -6.27 -16.73 0.47
C MET A 175 -6.99 -17.95 -0.12
N LYS A 176 -7.96 -18.47 0.64
CA LYS A 176 -8.89 -19.51 0.22
C LYS A 176 -10.26 -19.22 0.81
N ASN A 177 -11.28 -19.09 -0.03
CA ASN A 177 -12.65 -18.77 0.37
C ASN A 177 -12.72 -17.51 1.24
N GLY A 178 -12.02 -16.45 0.85
CA GLY A 178 -12.01 -15.17 1.57
C GLY A 178 -11.28 -15.17 2.91
N LYS A 179 -10.50 -16.21 3.24
CA LYS A 179 -9.70 -16.30 4.47
C LYS A 179 -8.23 -16.53 4.15
N VAL A 180 -7.34 -16.08 5.05
CA VAL A 180 -5.90 -16.36 4.92
C VAL A 180 -5.66 -17.85 5.14
N ASP A 181 -4.97 -18.46 4.19
CA ASP A 181 -4.70 -19.90 4.14
C ASP A 181 -3.21 -20.18 4.41
N ALA A 182 -2.32 -19.36 3.85
CA ALA A 182 -0.88 -19.46 4.11
C ALA A 182 -0.17 -18.11 3.99
N ARG A 183 1.00 -18.02 4.61
CA ARG A 183 1.95 -16.92 4.48
C ARG A 183 3.15 -17.35 3.66
N TYR A 184 3.54 -16.53 2.70
CA TYR A 184 4.77 -16.72 1.95
C TYR A 184 6.00 -16.50 2.84
N LEU A 185 7.00 -17.36 2.68
CA LEU A 185 8.31 -17.25 3.29
C LEU A 185 9.39 -17.09 2.20
N PRO A 186 10.48 -16.35 2.50
CA PRO A 186 11.57 -16.17 1.55
C PRO A 186 12.07 -17.49 0.95
N GLY A 187 12.30 -17.49 -0.36
CA GLY A 187 12.75 -18.68 -1.08
C GLY A 187 11.63 -19.59 -1.56
N LEU A 188 10.48 -19.02 -1.96
CA LEU A 188 9.36 -19.73 -2.60
C LEU A 188 8.68 -20.79 -1.71
N LYS A 189 8.59 -20.50 -0.42
CA LYS A 189 7.99 -21.43 0.55
C LYS A 189 6.69 -20.85 1.10
N TRP A 190 5.79 -21.74 1.50
CA TRP A 190 4.57 -21.37 2.22
C TRP A 190 4.64 -21.92 3.64
N ALA A 191 4.24 -21.09 4.61
CA ALA A 191 3.89 -21.53 5.95
C ALA A 191 2.37 -21.50 6.05
N ASP A 192 1.77 -22.66 6.31
CA ASP A 192 0.33 -22.75 6.55
C ASP A 192 -0.05 -21.89 7.76
N GLN A 193 -1.18 -21.20 7.66
CA GLN A 193 -1.81 -20.66 8.87
C GLN A 193 -2.22 -21.83 9.75
N PRO A 194 -1.84 -21.88 11.03
CA PRO A 194 -2.43 -22.83 11.94
C PRO A 194 -3.94 -22.61 11.94
N ALA A 195 -4.73 -23.68 11.87
CA ALA A 195 -6.18 -23.58 11.99
C ALA A 195 -6.49 -22.83 13.29
N GLU A 196 -7.13 -21.66 13.19
CA GLU A 196 -7.59 -20.92 14.37
C GLU A 196 -8.49 -21.86 15.19
N LYS A 197 -7.99 -22.33 16.34
CA LYS A 197 -8.86 -22.66 17.45
C LYS A 197 -9.46 -21.31 17.87
N LEU A 198 -10.68 -21.03 17.41
CA LEU A 198 -11.51 -19.98 17.98
C LEU A 198 -11.44 -20.13 19.50
N ALA A 199 -10.84 -19.15 20.17
CA ALA A 199 -10.88 -19.07 21.62
C ALA A 199 -12.36 -19.01 22.03
N ALA A 200 -12.76 -19.99 22.86
CA ALA A 200 -14.10 -20.14 23.39
C ALA A 200 -14.48 -18.99 24.33
#